data_AF-A0A956LPA3-F1
#
_entry.id   AF-A0A956LPA3-F1
#
_cell.length_a   1.000
_cell.length_b   1.000
_cell.length_c   1.000
_cell.angle_alpha   90.00
_cell.angle_beta   90.00
_cell.angle_gamma   90.00
#
_symmetry.space_group_name_H-M   'P 1'
#
loop_
_entity.id
_entity.type
_entity.pdbx_description
1 polymer ?
#
loop_
_entity_poly.entity_id
_entity_poly.type
_entity_poly.pdbx_seq_one_letter_code
_entity_poly.pdbx_strand_id
1 'polypeptide(L)'
;MLQEFAWAPAEEPTPVTLASESIDPVFPEGAYARLEPRQRPYHAGREAREPAPPPREPAAPRPEPGARELVTGLLRALAGLGLLGAAAGLGSVGEVSHTAGWAVTLRMVPATVLNIGGALLLASPALVALHQFLDLRARPEALAAALTRGLIAVGQLAAGLAPVVLFFSATTDLWLAAFLASMLALGAVGYVVCARELTQAERGNDEQAPVSPRFHALVHGWLLLTLLIALRLGVDLADFVLAVSRF
;
A
#
# COMPACT_ATOMS: atom_id res chain seq x y z
N MET A 1 -7.05 -27.71 -38.90
CA MET A 1 -5.96 -28.63 -38.47
C MET A 1 -5.02 -27.82 -37.60
N LEU A 2 -5.16 -27.93 -36.29
CA LEU A 2 -4.23 -27.32 -35.32
C LEU A 2 -3.34 -28.46 -34.82
N GLN A 3 -2.03 -28.37 -35.08
CA GLN A 3 -1.04 -29.31 -34.56
C GLN A 3 -0.81 -29.00 -33.07
N GLU A 4 -1.11 -29.96 -32.20
CA GLU A 4 -0.77 -29.92 -30.79
C GLU A 4 0.74 -30.09 -30.63
N PHE A 5 1.42 -29.08 -30.09
CA PHE A 5 2.79 -29.19 -29.62
C PHE A 5 2.76 -29.74 -28.18
N ALA A 6 3.09 -31.01 -28.02
CA ALA A 6 3.31 -31.63 -26.72
C ALA A 6 4.65 -31.14 -26.16
N TRP A 7 4.61 -30.42 -25.05
CA TRP A 7 5.79 -29.99 -24.31
C TRP A 7 6.31 -31.15 -23.46
N ALA A 8 7.52 -31.61 -23.72
CA ALA A 8 8.17 -32.61 -22.87
C ALA A 8 8.53 -31.97 -21.52
N PRO A 9 8.30 -32.66 -20.38
CA PRO A 9 8.72 -32.16 -19.08
C PRO A 9 10.24 -32.04 -19.05
N ALA A 10 10.73 -30.89 -18.59
CA ALA A 10 12.15 -30.66 -18.38
C ALA A 10 12.69 -31.66 -17.35
N GLU A 11 13.84 -32.27 -17.66
CA GLU A 11 14.55 -33.18 -16.76
C GLU A 11 14.80 -32.49 -15.41
N GLU A 12 14.46 -33.17 -14.31
CA GLU A 12 14.66 -32.66 -12.96
C GLU A 12 16.15 -32.36 -12.72
N PRO A 13 16.50 -31.13 -12.27
CA PRO A 13 17.88 -30.81 -11.94
C PRO A 13 18.33 -31.67 -10.77
N THR A 14 19.40 -32.43 -11.00
CA THR A 14 20.04 -33.27 -9.97
C THR A 14 20.53 -32.37 -8.84
N PRO A 15 20.21 -32.69 -7.56
CA PRO A 15 20.67 -31.89 -6.44
C PRO A 15 22.20 -31.93 -6.36
N VAL A 16 22.83 -30.78 -6.52
CA VAL A 16 24.26 -30.60 -6.28
C VAL A 16 24.49 -30.71 -4.78
N THR A 17 24.91 -31.89 -4.32
CA THR A 17 25.44 -32.09 -2.97
C THR A 17 26.77 -31.35 -2.89
N LEU A 18 26.75 -30.17 -2.28
CA LEU A 18 27.97 -29.44 -1.91
C LEU A 18 28.67 -30.23 -0.80
N ALA A 19 29.47 -31.21 -1.19
CA ALA A 19 30.43 -31.83 -0.30
C ALA A 19 31.41 -30.75 0.18
N SER A 20 31.56 -30.62 1.50
CA SER A 20 32.35 -29.60 2.18
C SER A 20 33.87 -29.74 2.03
N GLU A 21 34.36 -30.37 0.95
CA GLU A 21 35.73 -30.87 0.86
C GLU A 21 36.61 -30.20 -0.22
N SER A 22 36.25 -29.04 -0.76
CA SER A 22 37.22 -28.29 -1.59
C SER A 22 37.11 -26.76 -1.49
N ILE A 23 37.01 -26.23 -0.27
CA ILE A 23 37.44 -24.84 -0.04
C ILE A 23 38.91 -24.90 0.38
N ASP A 24 39.78 -25.05 -0.62
CA ASP A 24 41.20 -24.74 -0.51
C ASP A 24 41.51 -23.61 -1.51
N PRO A 25 42.49 -22.74 -1.21
CA PRO A 25 42.16 -21.43 -0.69
C PRO A 25 42.49 -20.33 -1.72
N VAL A 26 41.51 -19.50 -2.06
CA VAL A 26 41.75 -18.23 -2.78
C VAL A 26 42.13 -17.15 -1.75
N PHE A 27 43.13 -17.44 -0.93
CA PHE A 27 43.75 -16.45 -0.05
C PHE A 27 45.25 -16.49 -0.34
N PRO A 28 45.79 -15.57 -1.16
CA PRO A 28 47.21 -15.53 -1.44
C PRO A 28 47.96 -15.37 -0.10
N GLU A 29 48.79 -16.36 0.20
CA GLU A 29 49.73 -16.31 1.32
C GLU A 29 50.59 -15.04 1.18
N GLY A 30 50.38 -14.06 2.05
CA GLY A 30 51.20 -12.86 2.12
C GLY A 30 50.46 -11.51 2.18
N ALA A 31 49.15 -11.46 1.94
CA ALA A 31 48.43 -10.17 1.86
C ALA A 31 47.75 -9.69 3.16
N TYR A 32 47.70 -10.50 4.21
CA TYR A 32 47.02 -10.15 5.45
C TYR A 32 48.04 -9.95 6.57
N ALA A 33 48.40 -8.71 6.83
CA ALA A 33 49.04 -8.34 8.09
C ALA A 33 48.12 -8.78 9.23
N ARG A 34 48.61 -9.63 10.14
CA ARG A 34 47.94 -9.94 11.41
C ARG A 34 47.60 -8.62 12.09
N LEU A 35 46.33 -8.27 12.12
CA LEU A 35 45.84 -7.19 12.96
C LEU A 35 45.97 -7.69 14.40
N GLU A 36 47.04 -7.29 15.07
CA GLU A 36 47.17 -7.54 16.50
C GLU A 36 45.96 -6.93 17.22
N PRO A 37 45.35 -7.67 18.16
CA PRO A 37 44.22 -7.16 18.93
C PRO A 37 44.69 -5.94 19.71
N ARG A 38 44.26 -4.76 19.25
CA ARG A 38 44.56 -3.47 19.86
C ARG A 38 43.96 -3.47 21.27
N GLN A 39 44.77 -3.82 22.27
CA GLN A 39 44.40 -3.75 23.68
C GLN A 39 44.10 -2.29 24.00
N ARG A 40 42.81 -1.92 24.00
CA ARG A 40 42.40 -0.62 24.51
C ARG A 40 42.68 -0.60 26.01
N PRO A 41 43.39 0.42 26.53
CA PRO A 41 43.62 0.55 27.96
C PRO A 41 42.27 0.59 28.68
N TYR A 42 42.14 -0.31 29.65
CA TYR A 42 40.97 -0.43 30.50
C TYR A 42 40.92 0.78 31.45
N HIS A 43 40.33 1.88 30.99
CA HIS A 43 40.01 3.00 31.86
C HIS A 43 38.91 2.56 32.82
N ALA A 44 39.31 2.21 34.04
CA ALA A 44 38.45 1.94 35.18
C ALA A 44 37.79 3.24 35.67
N GLY A 45 36.99 3.88 34.82
CA GLY A 45 36.05 4.92 35.19
C GLY A 45 34.76 4.26 35.65
N ARG A 46 34.61 4.10 36.96
CA ARG A 46 33.39 3.62 37.63
C ARG A 46 32.34 4.73 37.60
N GLU A 47 31.93 5.15 36.41
CA GLU A 47 30.67 5.84 36.24
C GLU A 47 29.59 4.80 36.53
N ALA A 48 28.68 5.12 37.46
CA ALA A 48 27.52 4.31 37.76
C ALA A 48 26.75 4.10 36.44
N ARG A 49 27.01 2.96 35.78
CA ARG A 49 26.25 2.53 34.61
C ARG A 49 24.81 2.45 35.07
N GLU A 50 24.04 3.44 34.66
CA GLU A 50 22.60 3.36 34.60
C GLU A 50 22.29 1.96 34.03
N PRO A 51 21.52 1.13 34.76
CA PRO A 51 21.30 -0.25 34.36
C PRO A 51 20.78 -0.24 32.93
N ALA A 52 21.55 -0.85 32.03
CA ALA A 52 21.19 -0.94 30.63
C ALA A 52 19.74 -1.42 30.57
N PRO A 53 18.86 -0.73 29.82
CA PRO A 53 17.46 -1.13 29.73
C PRO A 53 17.42 -2.62 29.37
N PRO A 54 16.54 -3.41 30.03
CA PRO A 54 16.48 -4.84 29.79
C PRO A 54 16.38 -5.09 28.28
N PRO A 55 17.09 -6.10 27.75
CA PRO A 55 17.01 -6.46 26.34
C PRO A 55 15.53 -6.55 25.98
N ARG A 56 15.06 -5.68 25.07
CA ARG A 56 13.68 -5.74 24.62
C ARG A 56 13.51 -7.10 23.98
N GLU A 57 12.64 -7.92 24.58
CA GLU A 57 12.25 -9.19 24.00
C GLU A 57 11.83 -8.92 22.54
N PRO A 58 12.35 -9.67 21.55
CA PRO A 58 11.94 -9.52 20.17
C PRO A 58 10.41 -9.56 20.12
N ALA A 59 9.80 -8.47 19.63
CA ALA A 59 8.35 -8.41 19.54
C ALA A 59 7.87 -9.64 18.77
N ALA A 60 6.90 -10.36 19.34
CA ALA A 60 6.35 -11.55 18.71
C ALA A 60 5.93 -11.19 17.27
N PRO A 61 6.26 -12.03 16.27
CA PRO A 61 5.89 -11.76 14.89
C PRO A 61 4.37 -11.59 14.81
N ARG A 62 3.92 -10.50 14.19
CA ARG A 62 2.48 -10.27 14.00
C ARG A 62 1.92 -11.43 13.17
N PRO A 63 0.78 -12.03 13.57
CA PRO A 63 0.14 -13.04 12.75
C PRO A 63 -0.19 -12.42 11.38
N GLU A 64 0.34 -13.01 10.31
CA GLU A 64 0.01 -12.62 8.95
C GLU A 64 -1.47 -12.96 8.71
N PRO A 65 -2.29 -12.01 8.24
CA PRO A 65 -3.69 -12.29 7.96
C PRO A 65 -3.79 -13.37 6.88
N GLY A 66 -4.65 -14.35 7.10
CA GLY A 66 -4.85 -15.41 6.11
C GLY A 66 -5.36 -14.85 4.78
N ALA A 67 -5.04 -15.51 3.66
CA ALA A 67 -5.48 -15.06 2.32
C ALA A 67 -7.00 -14.78 2.24
N ARG A 68 -7.81 -15.60 2.94
CA ARG A 68 -9.26 -15.40 3.03
C ARG A 68 -9.66 -14.10 3.75
N GLU A 69 -8.93 -13.72 4.80
CA GLU A 69 -9.17 -12.48 5.55
C GLU A 69 -8.82 -11.26 4.70
N LEU A 70 -7.71 -11.33 3.96
CA LEU A 70 -7.33 -10.26 3.02
C LEU A 70 -8.37 -10.09 1.91
N VAL A 71 -8.81 -11.18 1.28
CA VAL A 71 -9.83 -11.13 0.22
C VAL A 71 -11.16 -10.59 0.76
N THR A 72 -11.62 -11.08 1.91
CA THR A 72 -12.88 -10.59 2.50
C THR A 72 -12.78 -9.14 2.95
N GLY A 73 -11.63 -8.72 3.49
CA GLY A 73 -11.32 -7.33 3.81
C GLY A 73 -11.36 -6.44 2.56
N LEU A 74 -10.74 -6.88 1.47
CA LEU A 74 -10.71 -6.15 0.20
C LEU A 74 -12.12 -6.00 -0.38
N LEU A 75 -12.93 -7.06 -0.38
CA LEU A 75 -14.32 -6.99 -0.84
C LEU A 75 -15.15 -6.00 -0.02
N ARG A 76 -14.97 -5.99 1.32
CA ARG A 76 -15.63 -5.00 2.20
C ARG A 76 -15.14 -3.58 1.91
N ALA A 77 -13.87 -3.41 1.61
CA ALA A 77 -13.29 -2.11 1.27
C ALA A 77 -13.88 -1.56 -0.02
N LEU A 78 -13.95 -2.39 -1.06
CA LEU A 78 -14.57 -2.06 -2.34
C LEU A 78 -16.06 -1.76 -2.18
N ALA A 79 -16.77 -2.55 -1.36
CA ALA A 79 -18.17 -2.28 -1.02
C ALA A 79 -18.34 -0.93 -0.31
N GLY A 80 -17.45 -0.58 0.62
CA GLY A 80 -17.46 0.72 1.31
C GLY A 80 -17.24 1.90 0.37
N LEU A 81 -16.29 1.79 -0.55
CA LEU A 81 -16.07 2.78 -1.61
C LEU A 81 -17.29 2.89 -2.54
N GLY A 82 -17.89 1.75 -2.90
CA GLY A 82 -19.10 1.71 -3.72
C GLY A 82 -20.29 2.36 -3.02
N LEU A 83 -20.48 2.13 -1.71
CA LEU A 83 -21.52 2.75 -0.90
C LEU A 83 -21.36 4.26 -0.83
N LEU A 84 -20.13 4.76 -0.69
CA LEU A 84 -19.87 6.20 -0.71
C LEU A 84 -20.22 6.83 -2.06
N GLY A 85 -19.85 6.17 -3.16
CA GLY A 85 -20.25 6.60 -4.51
C GLY A 85 -21.77 6.55 -4.72
N ALA A 86 -22.45 5.52 -4.20
CA ALA A 86 -23.90 5.40 -4.25
C ALA A 86 -24.58 6.52 -3.47
N ALA A 87 -24.09 6.83 -2.26
CA ALA A 87 -24.62 7.92 -1.43
C ALA A 87 -24.52 9.28 -2.14
N ALA A 88 -23.39 9.55 -2.81
CA ALA A 88 -23.24 10.75 -3.62
C ALA A 88 -24.18 10.76 -4.83
N GLY A 89 -24.28 9.63 -5.53
CA GLY A 89 -25.20 9.46 -6.66
C GLY A 89 -26.65 9.73 -6.29
N LEU A 90 -27.12 9.18 -5.17
CA LEU A 90 -28.48 9.38 -4.67
C LEU A 90 -28.78 10.86 -4.39
N GLY A 91 -27.78 11.64 -3.95
CA GLY A 91 -27.94 13.08 -3.78
C GLY A 91 -28.18 13.85 -5.06
N SER A 92 -27.68 13.36 -6.19
CA SER A 92 -27.94 13.98 -7.49
C SER A 92 -29.37 13.77 -8.02
N VAL A 93 -30.12 12.81 -7.48
CA VAL A 93 -31.50 12.49 -7.94
C VAL A 93 -32.48 13.61 -7.59
N GLY A 94 -32.18 14.42 -6.56
CA GLY A 94 -33.00 15.59 -6.19
C GLY A 94 -32.81 16.81 -7.10
N GLU A 95 -31.64 16.95 -7.74
CA GLU A 95 -31.28 18.15 -8.52
C GLU A 95 -31.42 17.96 -10.03
N VAL A 96 -31.23 16.74 -10.54
CA VAL A 96 -31.29 16.43 -11.98
C VAL A 96 -32.56 15.62 -12.28
N SER A 97 -33.07 15.69 -13.52
CA SER A 97 -34.24 14.89 -13.93
C SER A 97 -34.12 13.44 -13.47
N HIS A 98 -35.24 12.82 -13.07
CA HIS A 98 -35.26 11.52 -12.39
C HIS A 98 -34.51 10.40 -13.15
N THR A 99 -34.44 10.51 -14.48
CA THR A 99 -33.69 9.63 -15.39
C THR A 99 -32.19 9.93 -15.41
N ALA A 100 -31.80 11.20 -15.33
CA ALA A 100 -30.40 11.64 -15.32
C ALA A 100 -29.72 11.40 -13.97
N GLY A 101 -30.42 11.61 -12.84
CA GLY A 101 -29.90 11.29 -11.50
C GLY A 101 -29.56 9.81 -11.33
N TRP A 102 -30.32 8.91 -11.96
CA TRP A 102 -30.01 7.49 -11.96
C TRP A 102 -28.77 7.14 -12.81
N ALA A 103 -28.59 7.82 -13.94
CA ALA A 103 -27.39 7.67 -14.75
C ALA A 103 -26.13 8.16 -14.02
N VAL A 104 -26.23 9.25 -13.25
CA VAL A 104 -25.15 9.73 -12.38
C VAL A 104 -24.84 8.70 -11.28
N THR A 105 -25.86 8.16 -10.61
CA THR A 105 -25.68 7.14 -9.56
C THR A 105 -24.99 5.88 -10.08
N LEU A 106 -25.44 5.34 -11.21
CA LEU A 106 -24.87 4.14 -11.83
C LEU A 106 -23.41 4.32 -12.27
N ARG A 107 -22.96 5.57 -12.48
CA ARG A 107 -21.57 5.89 -12.80
C ARG A 107 -20.73 6.26 -11.58
N MET A 108 -21.30 6.88 -10.56
CA MET A 108 -20.59 7.29 -9.34
C MET A 108 -20.04 6.11 -8.54
N VAL A 109 -20.79 5.01 -8.48
CA VAL A 109 -20.36 3.78 -7.80
C VAL A 109 -19.08 3.20 -8.44
N PRO A 110 -19.08 2.82 -9.74
CA PRO A 110 -17.87 2.31 -10.37
C PRO A 110 -16.78 3.38 -10.44
N ALA A 111 -17.12 4.66 -10.64
CA ALA A 111 -16.12 5.73 -10.65
C ALA A 111 -15.39 5.84 -9.32
N THR A 112 -16.08 5.82 -8.18
CA THR A 112 -15.44 5.92 -6.86
C THR A 112 -14.53 4.72 -6.59
N VAL A 113 -15.01 3.52 -6.91
CA VAL A 113 -14.25 2.28 -6.74
C VAL A 113 -13.03 2.25 -7.65
N LEU A 114 -13.19 2.57 -8.94
CA LEU A 114 -12.10 2.58 -9.92
C LEU A 114 -11.12 3.73 -9.70
N ASN A 115 -11.59 4.87 -9.18
CA ASN A 115 -10.72 6.01 -8.96
C ASN A 115 -9.76 5.74 -7.80
N ILE A 116 -10.27 5.29 -6.65
CA ILE A 116 -9.43 4.99 -5.49
C ILE A 116 -8.71 3.65 -5.66
N GLY A 117 -9.45 2.59 -5.99
CA GLY A 117 -8.89 1.24 -6.14
C GLY A 117 -8.02 1.08 -7.38
N GLY A 118 -8.45 1.64 -8.52
CA GLY A 118 -7.71 1.56 -9.78
C GLY A 118 -6.44 2.39 -9.78
N ALA A 119 -6.45 3.59 -9.19
CA ALA A 119 -5.21 4.38 -9.05
C ALA A 119 -4.15 3.63 -8.22
N LEU A 120 -4.56 3.01 -7.12
CA LEU A 120 -3.68 2.18 -6.30
C LEU A 120 -3.18 0.96 -7.09
N LEU A 121 -4.06 0.22 -7.75
CA LEU A 121 -3.69 -0.95 -8.55
C LEU A 121 -2.73 -0.62 -9.70
N LEU A 122 -2.93 0.51 -10.38
CA LEU A 122 -2.06 0.95 -11.48
C LEU A 122 -0.70 1.42 -10.97
N ALA A 123 -0.65 2.08 -9.82
CA ALA A 123 0.59 2.58 -9.25
C ALA A 123 1.38 1.49 -8.49
N SER A 124 0.73 0.41 -8.05
CA SER A 124 1.36 -0.64 -7.21
C SER A 124 2.52 -1.37 -7.91
N PRO A 125 2.39 -1.84 -9.17
CA PRO A 125 3.52 -2.47 -9.88
C PRO A 125 4.73 -1.55 -10.02
N ALA A 126 4.51 -0.25 -10.24
CA ALA A 126 5.58 0.74 -10.30
C ALA A 126 6.30 0.88 -8.95
N LEU A 127 5.54 0.90 -7.84
CA LEU A 127 6.13 0.91 -6.50
C LEU A 127 7.02 -0.32 -6.28
N VAL A 128 6.51 -1.51 -6.58
CA VAL A 128 7.24 -2.77 -6.39
C VAL A 128 8.50 -2.82 -7.26
N ALA A 129 8.39 -2.45 -8.54
CA ALA A 129 9.53 -2.44 -9.46
C ALA A 129 10.62 -1.45 -9.02
N LEU A 130 10.26 -0.21 -8.66
CA LEU A 130 11.22 0.77 -8.18
C LEU A 130 11.80 0.38 -6.82
N HIS A 131 11.01 -0.25 -5.95
CA HIS A 131 11.50 -0.75 -4.66
C HIS A 131 12.61 -1.79 -4.85
N GLN A 132 12.42 -2.75 -5.76
CA GLN A 132 13.44 -3.74 -6.11
C GLN A 132 14.66 -3.12 -6.80
N PHE A 133 14.44 -2.16 -7.71
CA PHE A 133 15.54 -1.44 -8.37
C PHE A 133 16.43 -0.66 -7.38
N LEU A 134 15.85 -0.15 -6.29
CA LEU A 134 16.56 0.60 -5.25
C LEU A 134 17.21 -0.30 -4.19
N ASP A 135 17.12 -1.63 -4.34
CA ASP A 135 17.66 -2.63 -3.41
C ASP A 135 17.23 -2.39 -1.96
N LEU A 136 15.93 -2.11 -1.79
CA LEU A 136 15.30 -1.85 -0.49
C LEU A 136 14.92 -3.15 0.23
N ARG A 137 14.73 -3.09 1.54
CA ARG A 137 14.74 -4.29 2.41
C ARG A 137 13.47 -5.12 2.36
N ALA A 138 12.31 -4.48 2.15
CA ALA A 138 11.04 -5.19 2.18
C ALA A 138 10.93 -6.23 1.06
N ARG A 139 10.32 -7.37 1.37
CA ARG A 139 9.91 -8.31 0.34
C ARG A 139 8.70 -7.76 -0.44
N PRO A 140 8.57 -8.02 -1.75
CA PRO A 140 7.45 -7.53 -2.54
C PRO A 140 6.08 -7.98 -2.00
N GLU A 141 6.00 -9.17 -1.40
CA GLU A 141 4.79 -9.69 -0.77
C GLU A 141 4.39 -8.85 0.46
N ALA A 142 5.36 -8.41 1.26
CA ALA A 142 5.11 -7.58 2.43
C ALA A 142 4.58 -6.19 2.03
N LEU A 143 5.10 -5.63 0.93
CA LEU A 143 4.59 -4.37 0.35
C LEU A 143 3.17 -4.54 -0.17
N ALA A 144 2.89 -5.61 -0.91
CA ALA A 144 1.54 -5.89 -1.41
C ALA A 144 0.53 -6.07 -0.26
N ALA A 145 0.92 -6.76 0.81
CA ALA A 145 0.11 -6.92 2.01
C ALA A 145 -0.10 -5.58 2.74
N ALA A 146 0.92 -4.72 2.82
CA ALA A 146 0.82 -3.39 3.41
C ALA A 146 -0.13 -2.47 2.63
N LEU A 147 -0.02 -2.47 1.29
CA LEU A 147 -0.94 -1.73 0.42
C LEU A 147 -2.38 -2.23 0.56
N THR A 148 -2.57 -3.54 0.61
CA THR A 148 -3.90 -4.15 0.79
C THR A 148 -4.51 -3.74 2.13
N ARG A 149 -3.73 -3.77 3.22
CA ARG A 149 -4.17 -3.29 4.54
C ARG A 149 -4.53 -1.81 4.53
N GLY A 150 -3.74 -0.98 3.85
CA GLY A 150 -4.05 0.43 3.63
C GLY A 150 -5.38 0.64 2.91
N LEU A 151 -5.60 -0.09 1.81
CA LEU A 151 -6.86 -0.04 1.06
C LEU A 151 -8.05 -0.51 1.89
N ILE A 152 -7.89 -1.56 2.72
CA ILE A 152 -8.94 -2.04 3.63
C ILE A 152 -9.35 -0.94 4.61
N ALA A 153 -8.38 -0.27 5.24
CA ALA A 153 -8.65 0.82 6.17
C ALA A 153 -9.37 1.99 5.48
N VAL A 154 -8.94 2.37 4.27
CA VAL A 154 -9.59 3.44 3.48
C VAL A 154 -11.02 3.05 3.12
N GLY A 155 -11.27 1.83 2.68
CA GLY A 155 -12.61 1.38 2.33
C GLY A 155 -13.56 1.28 3.54
N GLN A 156 -13.04 0.92 4.72
CA GLN A 156 -13.81 0.96 5.97
C GLN A 156 -14.17 2.40 6.37
N LEU A 157 -13.23 3.34 6.23
CA LEU A 157 -13.51 4.77 6.44
C LEU A 157 -14.54 5.28 5.45
N ALA A 158 -14.46 4.87 4.18
CA ALA A 158 -15.43 5.25 3.15
C ALA A 158 -16.85 4.76 3.50
N ALA A 159 -16.97 3.52 4.00
CA ALA A 159 -18.23 3.00 4.49
C ALA A 159 -18.80 3.83 5.66
N GLY A 160 -17.93 4.30 6.57
CA GLY A 160 -18.32 5.18 7.67
C GLY A 160 -18.73 6.60 7.23
N LEU A 161 -18.18 7.10 6.12
CA LEU A 161 -18.51 8.41 5.56
C LEU A 161 -19.78 8.39 4.67
N ALA A 162 -20.14 7.24 4.12
CA ALA A 162 -21.34 7.09 3.30
C ALA A 162 -22.63 7.63 3.96
N PRO A 163 -22.98 7.30 5.24
CA PRO A 163 -24.17 7.86 5.88
C PRO A 163 -24.07 9.38 6.10
N VAL A 164 -22.87 9.94 6.27
CA VAL A 164 -22.68 11.39 6.38
C VAL A 164 -23.02 12.07 5.06
N VAL A 165 -22.47 11.58 3.95
CA VAL A 165 -22.79 12.10 2.61
C VAL A 165 -24.28 11.97 2.32
N LEU A 166 -24.89 10.84 2.67
CA LEU A 166 -26.32 10.60 2.50
C LEU A 166 -27.17 11.55 3.36
N PHE A 167 -26.76 11.84 4.59
CA PHE A 167 -27.45 12.80 5.46
C PHE A 167 -27.42 14.21 4.86
N PHE A 168 -26.24 14.70 4.45
CA PHE A 168 -26.12 16.03 3.82
C PHE A 168 -26.91 16.11 2.51
N SER A 169 -26.90 15.02 1.74
CA SER A 169 -27.72 14.86 0.55
C SER A 169 -29.21 14.94 0.83
N ALA A 170 -29.69 14.34 1.90
CA ALA A 170 -31.11 14.35 2.23
C ALA A 170 -31.59 15.68 2.84
N THR A 171 -30.68 16.52 3.36
CA THR A 171 -31.05 17.64 4.24
C THR A 171 -30.65 19.02 3.76
N THR A 172 -29.59 19.16 2.96
CA THR A 172 -28.97 20.49 2.76
C THR A 172 -28.58 20.81 1.31
N ASP A 173 -28.87 19.95 0.32
CA ASP A 173 -28.35 20.04 -1.06
C ASP A 173 -26.81 20.17 -1.17
N LEU A 174 -26.08 20.07 -0.06
CA LEU A 174 -24.61 20.13 0.00
C LEU A 174 -23.95 18.79 -0.31
N TRP A 175 -24.64 17.88 -1.01
CA TRP A 175 -24.17 16.51 -1.25
C TRP A 175 -22.82 16.49 -1.97
N LEU A 176 -22.63 17.37 -2.96
CA LEU A 176 -21.39 17.44 -3.74
C LEU A 176 -20.23 17.94 -2.87
N ALA A 177 -20.46 18.99 -2.07
CA ALA A 177 -19.45 19.50 -1.15
C ALA A 177 -19.06 18.46 -0.09
N ALA A 178 -20.05 17.78 0.51
CA ALA A 178 -19.84 16.72 1.47
C ALA A 178 -19.09 15.51 0.85
N PHE A 179 -19.42 15.14 -0.38
CA PHE A 179 -18.73 14.09 -1.13
C PHE A 179 -17.27 14.46 -1.43
N LEU A 180 -17.01 15.66 -1.95
CA LEU A 180 -15.65 16.14 -2.23
C LEU A 180 -14.81 16.24 -0.96
N ALA A 181 -15.39 16.74 0.13
CA ALA A 181 -14.73 16.77 1.44
C ALA A 181 -14.41 15.36 1.94
N SER A 182 -15.33 14.40 1.75
CA SER A 182 -15.12 12.99 2.10
C SER A 182 -14.00 12.36 1.28
N MET A 183 -13.94 12.63 -0.03
CA MET A 183 -12.87 12.16 -0.91
C MET A 183 -11.51 12.74 -0.51
N LEU A 184 -11.46 14.02 -0.18
CA LEU A 184 -10.25 14.67 0.30
C LEU A 184 -9.78 14.05 1.63
N ALA A 185 -10.71 13.84 2.57
CA ALA A 185 -10.42 13.20 3.84
C ALA A 185 -9.92 11.76 3.66
N LEU A 186 -10.54 10.98 2.78
CA LEU A 186 -10.09 9.62 2.44
C LEU A 186 -8.70 9.62 1.81
N GLY A 187 -8.42 10.57 0.91
CA GLY A 187 -7.10 10.74 0.32
C GLY A 187 -6.03 11.05 1.37
N ALA A 188 -6.29 11.99 2.28
CA ALA A 188 -5.35 12.38 3.32
C ALA A 188 -5.13 11.27 4.36
N VAL A 189 -6.20 10.62 4.82
CA VAL A 189 -6.08 9.51 5.78
C VAL A 189 -5.46 8.30 5.12
N GLY A 190 -5.86 7.96 3.90
CA GLY A 190 -5.28 6.87 3.11
C GLY A 190 -3.79 7.08 2.86
N TYR A 191 -3.37 8.31 2.57
CA TYR A 191 -1.95 8.68 2.48
C TYR A 191 -1.21 8.33 3.77
N VAL A 192 -1.72 8.76 4.93
CA VAL A 192 -1.05 8.51 6.22
C VAL A 192 -1.02 7.03 6.56
N VAL A 193 -2.13 6.31 6.35
CA VAL A 193 -2.22 4.88 6.65
C VAL A 193 -1.31 4.07 5.73
N CYS A 194 -1.36 4.28 4.41
CA CYS A 194 -0.48 3.58 3.47
C CYS A 194 0.99 3.88 3.74
N ALA A 195 1.36 5.14 4.01
CA ALA A 195 2.73 5.49 4.35
C ALA A 195 3.20 4.77 5.62
N ARG A 196 2.37 4.69 6.67
CA ARG A 196 2.69 3.96 7.90
C ARG A 196 2.84 2.47 7.68
N GLU A 197 1.92 1.84 6.95
CA GLU A 197 1.96 0.41 6.66
C GLU A 197 3.15 0.02 5.78
N LEU A 198 3.46 0.83 4.76
CA LEU A 198 4.64 0.64 3.92
C LEU A 198 5.93 0.82 4.73
N THR A 199 6.01 1.86 5.56
CA THR A 199 7.17 2.11 6.44
C THR A 199 7.36 0.96 7.43
N GLN A 200 6.27 0.42 7.96
CA GLN A 200 6.31 -0.73 8.85
C GLN A 200 6.79 -1.99 8.10
N ALA A 201 6.33 -2.22 6.87
CA ALA A 201 6.80 -3.34 6.05
C ALA A 201 8.30 -3.24 5.74
N GLU A 202 8.82 -2.03 5.52
CA GLU A 202 10.26 -1.79 5.29
C GLU A 202 11.11 -1.99 6.54
N ARG A 203 10.57 -1.69 7.74
CA ARG A 203 11.24 -1.98 9.03
C ARG A 203 11.25 -3.48 9.37
N GLY A 204 10.28 -4.24 8.87
CA GLY A 204 10.14 -5.66 9.19
C GLY A 204 9.96 -5.88 10.70
N ASN A 205 10.72 -6.81 11.27
CA ASN A 205 10.68 -7.13 12.71
C ASN A 205 11.48 -6.15 13.58
N ASP A 206 12.27 -5.26 12.99
CA ASP A 206 13.08 -4.29 13.74
C ASP A 206 12.42 -2.92 13.72
N GLU A 207 11.55 -2.66 14.70
CA GLU A 207 10.83 -1.39 14.81
C GLU A 207 11.75 -0.16 14.93
N GLN A 208 13.00 -0.35 15.33
CA GLN A 208 13.99 0.72 15.48
C GLN A 208 14.90 0.88 14.25
N ALA A 209 14.79 -0.01 13.26
CA ALA A 209 15.60 0.09 12.05
C ALA A 209 15.39 1.44 11.37
N PRO A 210 16.46 2.21 11.12
CA PRO A 210 16.34 3.47 10.39
C PRO A 210 15.86 3.18 8.97
N VAL A 211 14.83 3.91 8.54
CA VAL A 211 14.25 3.77 7.21
C VAL A 211 15.09 4.61 6.24
N SER A 212 15.43 4.02 5.10
CA SER A 212 16.24 4.71 4.10
C SER A 212 15.55 5.98 3.59
N PRO A 213 16.25 7.12 3.44
CA PRO A 213 15.66 8.32 2.85
C PRO A 213 15.17 8.08 1.41
N ARG A 214 15.78 7.13 0.70
CA ARG A 214 15.34 6.70 -0.64
C ARG A 214 13.95 6.07 -0.61
N PHE A 215 13.64 5.30 0.43
CA PHE A 215 12.31 4.73 0.63
C PHE A 215 11.26 5.82 0.86
N HIS A 216 11.57 6.83 1.67
CA HIS A 216 10.66 7.97 1.85
C HIS A 216 10.40 8.71 0.52
N ALA A 217 11.44 9.00 -0.24
CA ALA A 217 11.30 9.62 -1.56
C ALA A 217 10.44 8.76 -2.51
N LEU A 218 10.64 7.44 -2.51
CA LEU A 218 9.83 6.50 -3.29
C LEU A 218 8.35 6.53 -2.88
N VAL A 219 8.06 6.42 -1.59
CA VAL A 219 6.68 6.45 -1.06
C VAL A 219 6.00 7.78 -1.39
N HIS A 220 6.68 8.91 -1.20
CA HIS A 220 6.13 10.23 -1.55
C HIS A 220 5.91 10.36 -3.06
N GLY A 221 6.86 9.92 -3.89
CA GLY A 221 6.71 9.95 -5.35
C GLY A 221 5.55 9.07 -5.83
N TRP A 222 5.39 7.89 -5.27
CA TRP A 222 4.28 6.99 -5.55
C TRP A 222 2.93 7.56 -5.09
N LEU A 223 2.86 8.16 -3.91
CA LEU A 223 1.65 8.83 -3.41
C LEU A 223 1.28 10.02 -4.28
N LEU A 224 2.26 10.81 -4.71
CA LEU A 224 2.06 11.91 -5.65
C LEU A 224 1.51 11.40 -6.98
N LEU A 225 2.08 10.32 -7.53
CA LEU A 225 1.59 9.69 -8.76
C LEU A 225 0.13 9.22 -8.60
N THR A 226 -0.18 8.55 -7.49
CA THR A 226 -1.54 8.08 -7.18
C THR A 226 -2.51 9.25 -7.09
N LEU A 227 -2.10 10.36 -6.46
CA LEU A 227 -2.89 11.59 -6.37
C LEU A 227 -3.13 12.20 -7.76
N LEU A 228 -2.13 12.23 -8.64
CA LEU A 228 -2.28 12.75 -10.01
C LEU A 228 -3.24 11.90 -10.84
N ILE A 229 -3.16 10.57 -10.75
CA ILE A 229 -4.12 9.66 -11.40
C ILE A 229 -5.52 9.90 -10.86
N ALA A 230 -5.66 10.01 -9.54
CA ALA A 230 -6.96 10.20 -8.90
C ALA A 230 -7.59 11.55 -9.26
N LEU A 231 -6.78 12.61 -9.29
CA LEU A 231 -7.21 13.95 -9.71
C LEU A 231 -7.67 13.94 -11.17
N ARG A 232 -6.93 13.27 -12.06
CA ARG A 232 -7.30 13.16 -13.46
C ARG A 232 -8.65 12.47 -13.64
N LEU A 233 -8.83 11.31 -13.01
CA LEU A 233 -10.09 10.57 -13.02
C LEU A 233 -11.24 11.36 -12.37
N GLY A 234 -10.94 12.17 -11.35
CA GLY A 234 -11.90 13.06 -10.70
C GLY A 234 -12.36 14.20 -11.61
N VAL A 235 -11.46 14.81 -12.38
CA VAL A 235 -11.79 15.83 -13.39
C VAL A 235 -12.67 15.23 -14.48
N ASP A 236 -12.29 14.07 -15.02
CA ASP A 236 -13.09 13.39 -16.06
C ASP A 236 -14.51 13.05 -15.55
N LEU A 237 -14.66 12.70 -14.27
CA LEU A 237 -15.95 12.48 -13.62
C LEU A 237 -16.75 13.79 -13.43
N ALA A 238 -16.10 14.86 -13.00
CA ALA A 238 -16.74 16.16 -12.79
C ALA A 238 -17.26 16.74 -14.11
N ASP A 239 -16.45 16.68 -15.18
CA ASP A 239 -16.84 17.11 -16.52
C ASP A 239 -18.07 16.34 -17.01
N PHE A 240 -18.12 15.04 -16.73
CA PHE A 240 -19.30 14.22 -17.05
C PHE A 240 -20.56 14.66 -16.28
N VAL A 241 -20.46 14.87 -14.97
CA VAL A 241 -21.61 15.31 -14.15
C VAL A 241 -22.13 16.66 -14.64
N LEU A 242 -21.22 17.60 -14.93
CA LEU A 242 -21.56 18.92 -15.46
C LEU A 242 -22.14 18.86 -16.87
N ALA A 243 -21.72 17.90 -17.70
CA ALA A 243 -22.32 17.69 -19.02
C ALA A 243 -23.75 17.16 -18.90
N VAL A 244 -24.01 16.23 -17.98
CA VAL A 244 -25.34 15.63 -17.75
C VAL A 244 -26.31 16.63 -17.15
N SER A 245 -25.87 17.48 -16.23
CA SER A 245 -26.75 18.47 -15.59
C SER A 245 -27.22 19.60 -16.51
N ARG A 246 -26.62 19.72 -17.70
CA ARG A 246 -27.03 20.69 -18.73
C ARG A 246 -28.16 20.18 -19.64
N PHE A 247 -28.54 18.91 -19.55
CA PHE A 247 -29.62 18.28 -20.31
C PHE A 247 -30.85 18.04 -19.45
#